data_AF-A0A8T0E1E3-F1
#
_entry.id   AF-A0A8T0E1E3-F1
#
_cell.length_a   1.000
_cell.length_b   1.000
_cell.length_c   1.000
_cell.angle_alpha   90.00
_cell.angle_beta   90.00
_cell.angle_gamma   90.00
#
_symmetry.space_group_name_H-M   'P 1'
#
loop_
_entity.id
_entity.type
_entity.pdbx_description
1 polymer ?
#
loop_
_entity_poly.entity_id
_entity_poly.type
_entity_poly.pdbx_seq_one_letter_code
_entity_poly.pdbx_strand_id
1 'polypeptide(L)'
;MEREKERQKIEDLERRLEQEKRKNEMISRGASPDSILKDETKRLNEEIKAVRDKLRESETKLKELQNKKQTPPPPQPTPPKTEELRKKEEALLQAQLSLDNKKREIQNLLDRIAEQERELQKSKSRQSKQLDTIDDLNIKLQKVESRCSNLEEELHSSKEKNGELERRLQVSEEHVSTLEAEKKRLEKQLLSPESTPKEQALLSRLEEKEKDVQKWRKEAESSRSEADKFHEEREKMRKEMEEKVRLLTEQHREECRKEKKKAMETEERNTSKIRELENLLSEVRVELESARVEAETRLNRQEERLREAELRTDSLDQLREQISRLQAEKELLRVEKEETLKRLQFSEQSRTRWESEANRASEEVNLLKSQVHHLRTEFTTHREDLIKKLAETRFDAEAVQELHTQIEEQRQVLEEMQHRLRNTEGERDQLQTALKSTQHGQTQVENGLRQDVENLKRRLTQAESQNDSLKRSYEAAQLLIEETKASQKQQSHNAQKVDAEKSALESKIVDLQVELAALKKGNAQPDQNYEQLKNEKDALEQQVTFMNSVIVDMQHKNDDLRSRLDILETEVLFDGHLQLAIPQHRSISRLFCDICNIFDIHDTEDCPKQRNIRRTPSYSSQESEF
;
A
#
# COMPACT_ATOMS: atom_id res chain seq x y z
N MET A 1 -8.29 -57.56 -6.12
CA MET A 1 -9.02 -58.83 -5.88
C MET A 1 -8.51 -59.93 -6.78
N GLU A 2 -8.97 -60.09 -8.02
CA GLU A 2 -8.59 -61.25 -8.86
C GLU A 2 -7.10 -61.26 -9.21
N ARG A 3 -6.59 -60.16 -9.81
CA ARG A 3 -5.16 -59.91 -10.02
C ARG A 3 -4.29 -60.01 -8.76
N GLU A 4 -4.87 -59.82 -7.58
CA GLU A 4 -4.16 -59.95 -6.29
C GLU A 4 -3.92 -61.41 -5.94
N LYS A 5 -4.94 -62.25 -6.14
CA LYS A 5 -4.85 -63.71 -5.98
C LYS A 5 -3.90 -64.31 -7.02
N GLU A 6 -3.90 -63.80 -8.24
CA GLU A 6 -2.94 -64.20 -9.28
C GLU A 6 -1.51 -63.84 -8.88
N ARG A 7 -1.26 -62.61 -8.40
CA ARG A 7 0.05 -62.19 -7.90
C ARG A 7 0.57 -63.08 -6.77
N GLN A 8 -0.27 -63.33 -5.76
CA GLN A 8 0.07 -64.22 -4.64
C GLN A 8 0.37 -65.65 -5.11
N LYS A 9 -0.40 -66.16 -6.08
CA LYS A 9 -0.19 -67.49 -6.66
C LYS A 9 1.11 -67.59 -7.46
N ILE A 10 1.53 -66.51 -8.13
CA ILE A 10 2.83 -66.42 -8.81
C ILE A 10 3.96 -66.41 -7.77
N GLU A 11 3.88 -65.56 -6.74
CA GLU A 11 4.89 -65.48 -5.67
C GLU A 11 5.04 -66.78 -4.84
N ASP A 12 3.98 -67.59 -4.74
CA ASP A 12 4.03 -68.95 -4.16
C ASP A 12 4.69 -69.96 -5.10
N LEU A 13 4.44 -69.88 -6.41
CA LEU A 13 5.05 -70.77 -7.41
C LEU A 13 6.54 -70.49 -7.62
N GLU A 14 6.94 -69.21 -7.64
CA GLU A 14 8.34 -68.79 -7.72
C GLU A 14 9.16 -69.30 -6.51
N ARG A 15 8.60 -69.19 -5.29
CA ARG A 15 9.24 -69.72 -4.08
C ARG A 15 9.44 -71.24 -4.12
N ARG A 16 8.45 -72.00 -4.61
CA ARG A 16 8.57 -73.46 -4.78
C ARG A 16 9.60 -73.84 -5.84
N LEU A 17 9.63 -73.11 -6.96
CA LEU A 17 10.62 -73.31 -8.02
C LEU A 17 12.05 -73.07 -7.48
N GLU A 18 12.26 -72.04 -6.67
CA GLU A 18 13.57 -71.73 -6.08
C GLU A 18 13.97 -72.71 -4.97
N GLN A 19 13.01 -73.23 -4.20
CA GLN A 19 13.25 -74.34 -3.27
C GLN A 19 13.76 -75.58 -4.01
N GLU A 20 13.10 -75.99 -5.09
CA GLU A 20 13.50 -77.17 -5.87
C GLU A 20 14.79 -76.97 -6.68
N LYS A 21 15.06 -75.79 -7.25
CA LYS A 21 16.39 -75.48 -7.82
C LYS A 21 17.50 -75.72 -6.80
N ARG A 22 17.37 -75.15 -5.59
CA ARG A 22 18.43 -75.23 -4.57
C ARG A 22 18.56 -76.64 -3.98
N LYS A 23 17.49 -77.47 -3.96
CA LYS A 23 17.61 -78.91 -3.68
C LYS A 23 18.42 -79.63 -4.76
N ASN A 24 18.10 -79.40 -6.04
CA ASN A 24 18.84 -79.98 -7.16
C ASN A 24 20.31 -79.53 -7.20
N GLU A 25 20.63 -78.29 -6.82
CA GLU A 25 22.01 -77.85 -6.63
C GLU A 25 22.73 -78.60 -5.50
N MET A 26 22.07 -78.84 -4.36
CA MET A 26 22.66 -79.62 -3.27
C MET A 26 22.94 -81.06 -3.71
N ILE A 27 21.99 -81.72 -4.37
CA ILE A 27 22.15 -83.06 -4.95
C ILE A 27 23.32 -83.07 -5.95
N SER A 28 23.41 -82.07 -6.83
CA SER A 28 24.49 -81.92 -7.83
C SER A 28 25.87 -81.70 -7.21
N ARG A 29 25.95 -81.26 -5.95
CA ARG A 29 27.19 -81.10 -5.17
C ARG A 29 27.48 -82.31 -4.27
N GLY A 30 26.76 -83.42 -4.43
CA GLY A 30 26.97 -84.66 -3.65
C GLY A 30 26.40 -84.63 -2.23
N ALA A 31 25.45 -83.73 -1.94
CA ALA A 31 24.82 -83.65 -0.62
C ALA A 31 24.00 -84.92 -0.32
N SER A 32 24.20 -85.51 0.86
CA SER A 32 23.43 -86.69 1.31
C SER A 32 21.97 -86.33 1.61
N PRO A 33 21.02 -87.29 1.54
CA PRO A 33 19.61 -87.05 1.88
C PRO A 33 19.41 -86.40 3.25
N ASP A 34 20.15 -86.85 4.28
CA ASP A 34 20.12 -86.26 5.62
C ASP A 34 20.54 -84.78 5.64
N SER A 35 21.51 -84.39 4.80
CA SER A 35 21.95 -82.99 4.72
C SER A 35 20.94 -82.09 4.01
N ILE A 36 20.20 -82.62 3.03
CA ILE A 36 19.09 -81.94 2.35
C ILE A 36 17.92 -81.78 3.33
N LEU A 37 17.52 -82.86 4.02
CA LEU A 37 16.51 -82.83 5.07
C LEU A 37 16.88 -81.86 6.21
N LYS A 38 18.17 -81.72 6.53
CA LYS A 38 18.65 -80.78 7.56
C LYS A 38 18.61 -79.31 7.11
N ASP A 39 18.92 -78.99 5.85
CA ASP A 39 18.72 -77.62 5.32
C ASP A 39 17.21 -77.29 5.18
N GLU A 40 16.40 -78.24 4.72
CA GLU A 40 14.94 -78.06 4.61
C GLU A 40 14.29 -77.89 6.01
N THR A 41 14.70 -78.69 7.00
CA THR A 41 14.29 -78.50 8.41
C THR A 41 14.75 -77.15 8.97
N LYS A 42 15.96 -76.69 8.62
CA LYS A 42 16.47 -75.38 9.03
C LYS A 42 15.64 -74.24 8.42
N ARG A 43 15.34 -74.30 7.13
CA ARG A 43 14.48 -73.32 6.45
C ARG A 43 13.05 -73.32 7.00
N LEU A 44 12.43 -74.48 7.22
CA LEU A 44 11.10 -74.56 7.83
C LEU A 44 11.07 -73.93 9.23
N ASN A 45 12.12 -74.08 10.03
CA ASN A 45 12.23 -73.38 11.32
C ASN A 45 12.42 -71.85 11.16
N GLU A 46 13.16 -71.40 10.15
CA GLU A 46 13.34 -69.98 9.83
C GLU A 46 12.04 -69.34 9.29
N GLU A 47 11.29 -70.04 8.43
CA GLU A 47 9.96 -69.64 7.95
C GLU A 47 8.93 -69.60 9.10
N ILE A 48 8.88 -70.64 9.94
CA ILE A 48 8.03 -70.67 11.15
C ILE A 48 8.38 -69.53 12.10
N LYS A 49 9.66 -69.19 12.26
CA LYS A 49 10.08 -68.01 13.05
C LYS A 49 9.56 -66.71 12.42
N ALA A 50 9.79 -66.52 11.11
CA ALA A 50 9.33 -65.32 10.40
C ALA A 50 7.79 -65.16 10.44
N VAL A 51 7.03 -66.26 10.42
CA VAL A 51 5.57 -66.25 10.60
C VAL A 51 5.19 -65.88 12.04
N ARG A 52 5.87 -66.40 13.07
CA ARG A 52 5.64 -65.99 14.47
C ARG A 52 5.95 -64.52 14.71
N ASP A 53 7.04 -64.01 14.13
CA ASP A 53 7.46 -62.62 14.29
C ASP A 53 6.47 -61.67 13.59
N LYS A 54 5.99 -62.01 12.39
CA LYS A 54 4.89 -61.30 11.71
C LYS A 54 3.55 -61.39 12.48
N LEU A 55 3.24 -62.54 13.07
CA LEU A 55 2.05 -62.71 13.90
C LEU A 55 2.11 -61.78 15.12
N ARG A 56 3.23 -61.77 15.85
CA ARG A 56 3.48 -60.84 16.95
C ARG A 56 3.38 -59.38 16.53
N GLU A 57 3.90 -59.01 15.37
CA GLU A 57 3.78 -57.66 14.82
C GLU A 57 2.32 -57.29 14.48
N SER A 58 1.50 -58.26 14.07
CA SER A 58 0.05 -58.06 13.88
C SER A 58 -0.70 -57.97 15.21
N GLU A 59 -0.30 -58.74 16.23
CA GLU A 59 -0.84 -58.68 17.59
C GLU A 59 -0.52 -57.37 18.31
N THR A 60 0.70 -56.81 18.14
CA THR A 60 1.04 -55.49 18.69
C THR A 60 0.25 -54.39 17.97
N LYS A 61 0.14 -54.42 16.64
CA LYS A 61 -0.70 -53.47 15.88
C LYS A 61 -2.18 -53.57 16.29
N LEU A 62 -2.71 -54.76 16.54
CA LEU A 62 -4.07 -54.95 17.06
C LEU A 62 -4.22 -54.37 18.49
N LYS A 63 -3.24 -54.58 19.37
CA LYS A 63 -3.22 -53.98 20.72
C LYS A 63 -3.10 -52.46 20.68
N GLU A 64 -2.30 -51.89 19.79
CA GLU A 64 -2.22 -50.44 19.57
C GLU A 64 -3.56 -49.85 19.08
N LEU A 65 -4.24 -50.55 18.16
CA LEU A 65 -5.58 -50.16 17.68
C LEU A 65 -6.67 -50.32 18.75
N GLN A 66 -6.55 -51.30 19.65
CA GLN A 66 -7.41 -51.45 20.82
C GLN A 66 -7.16 -50.37 21.87
N ASN A 67 -5.89 -50.05 22.17
CA ASN A 67 -5.53 -48.98 23.09
C ASN A 67 -5.97 -47.60 22.57
N LYS A 68 -5.83 -47.34 21.26
CA LYS A 68 -6.40 -46.15 20.59
C LYS A 68 -7.93 -46.06 20.64
N LYS A 69 -8.63 -47.15 20.97
CA LYS A 69 -10.08 -47.16 21.25
C LYS A 69 -10.43 -47.00 22.73
N GLN A 70 -9.47 -47.08 23.65
CA GLN A 70 -9.70 -47.02 25.11
C GLN A 70 -9.25 -45.72 25.77
N THR A 71 -8.49 -44.86 25.08
CA THR A 71 -8.25 -43.48 25.52
C THR A 71 -9.43 -42.58 25.10
N PRO A 72 -10.25 -42.05 26.03
CA PRO A 72 -11.33 -41.13 25.69
C PRO A 72 -10.80 -39.73 25.32
N PRO A 73 -11.14 -39.18 24.14
CA PRO A 73 -10.85 -37.78 23.85
C PRO A 73 -11.75 -36.83 24.66
N PRO A 74 -11.32 -35.59 24.95
CA PRO A 74 -12.22 -34.55 25.45
C PRO A 74 -13.29 -34.20 24.39
N PRO A 75 -14.45 -33.66 24.82
CA PRO A 75 -15.56 -33.40 23.89
C PRO A 75 -15.20 -32.28 22.90
N GLN A 76 -15.03 -32.66 21.63
CA GLN A 76 -14.98 -31.76 20.47
C GLN A 76 -15.99 -32.22 19.42
N PRO A 77 -16.56 -31.30 18.62
CA PRO A 77 -17.57 -31.63 17.62
C PRO A 77 -16.99 -32.51 16.50
N THR A 78 -17.76 -33.51 16.08
CA THR A 78 -17.40 -34.40 14.97
C THR A 78 -17.23 -33.63 13.67
N PRO A 79 -16.12 -33.79 12.93
CA PRO A 79 -15.89 -33.06 11.69
C PRO A 79 -16.82 -33.58 10.56
N PRO A 80 -17.38 -32.69 9.71
CA PRO A 80 -18.32 -33.11 8.65
C PRO A 80 -17.69 -34.11 7.65
N LYS A 81 -16.37 -34.07 7.46
CA LYS A 81 -15.63 -34.96 6.55
C LYS A 81 -15.84 -36.46 6.82
N THR A 82 -16.03 -36.90 8.07
CA THR A 82 -16.29 -38.32 8.36
C THR A 82 -17.71 -38.77 8.01
N GLU A 83 -18.67 -37.86 8.05
CA GLU A 83 -20.05 -38.14 7.64
C GLU A 83 -20.21 -38.05 6.12
N GLU A 84 -19.51 -37.12 5.47
CA GLU A 84 -19.34 -37.10 4.02
C GLU A 84 -18.68 -38.38 3.49
N LEU A 85 -17.66 -38.91 4.17
CA LEU A 85 -17.01 -40.16 3.75
C LEU A 85 -18.01 -41.31 3.77
N ARG A 86 -18.76 -41.48 4.86
CA ARG A 86 -19.82 -42.51 4.96
C ARG A 86 -20.87 -42.37 3.86
N LYS A 87 -21.38 -41.16 3.61
CA LYS A 87 -22.35 -40.93 2.53
C LYS A 87 -21.77 -41.26 1.15
N LYS A 88 -20.47 -41.05 0.93
CA LYS A 88 -19.76 -41.46 -0.30
C LYS A 88 -19.56 -42.98 -0.36
N GLU A 89 -19.24 -43.64 0.74
CA GLU A 89 -19.14 -45.11 0.84
C GLU A 89 -20.49 -45.79 0.58
N GLU A 90 -21.57 -45.29 1.19
CA GLU A 90 -22.95 -45.75 1.00
C GLU A 90 -23.42 -45.56 -0.45
N ALA A 91 -23.20 -44.38 -1.03
CA ALA A 91 -23.53 -44.10 -2.42
C ALA A 91 -22.73 -44.97 -3.40
N LEU A 92 -21.45 -45.25 -3.11
CA LEU A 92 -20.61 -46.14 -3.92
C LEU A 92 -21.10 -47.59 -3.81
N LEU A 93 -21.51 -48.06 -2.62
CA LEU A 93 -22.12 -49.38 -2.43
C LEU A 93 -23.44 -49.50 -3.20
N GLN A 94 -24.27 -48.45 -3.19
CA GLN A 94 -25.53 -48.41 -3.93
C GLN A 94 -25.32 -48.38 -5.45
N ALA A 95 -24.30 -47.66 -5.93
CA ALA A 95 -23.88 -47.67 -7.33
C ALA A 95 -23.34 -49.05 -7.75
N GLN A 96 -22.55 -49.71 -6.89
CA GLN A 96 -22.05 -51.08 -7.09
C GLN A 96 -23.21 -52.08 -7.25
N LEU A 97 -24.19 -52.04 -6.34
CA LEU A 97 -25.39 -52.88 -6.40
C LEU A 97 -26.24 -52.60 -7.65
N SER A 98 -26.39 -51.34 -8.05
CA SER A 98 -27.07 -50.94 -9.28
C SER A 98 -26.36 -51.48 -10.53
N LEU A 99 -25.03 -51.37 -10.58
CA LEU A 99 -24.20 -51.90 -11.65
C LEU A 99 -24.28 -53.44 -11.74
N ASP A 100 -24.25 -54.14 -10.61
CA ASP A 100 -24.35 -55.60 -10.58
C ASP A 100 -25.77 -56.12 -10.87
N ASN A 101 -26.80 -55.32 -10.59
CA ASN A 101 -28.16 -55.56 -11.10
C ASN A 101 -28.19 -55.40 -12.64
N LYS A 102 -27.62 -54.33 -13.18
CA LYS A 102 -27.57 -54.08 -14.63
C LYS A 102 -26.74 -55.12 -15.39
N LYS A 103 -25.65 -55.63 -14.82
CA LYS A 103 -24.90 -56.78 -15.37
C LYS A 103 -25.77 -58.04 -15.48
N ARG A 104 -26.56 -58.37 -14.44
CA ARG A 104 -27.50 -59.50 -14.46
C ARG A 104 -28.62 -59.31 -15.47
N GLU A 105 -29.13 -58.09 -15.61
CA GLU A 105 -30.14 -57.73 -16.61
C GLU A 105 -29.60 -57.89 -18.04
N ILE A 106 -28.37 -57.43 -18.31
CA ILE A 106 -27.67 -57.63 -19.59
C ILE A 106 -27.43 -59.12 -19.86
N GLN A 107 -26.97 -59.90 -18.86
CA GLN A 107 -26.75 -61.34 -19.04
C GLN A 107 -28.06 -62.06 -19.40
N ASN A 108 -29.16 -61.78 -18.69
CA ASN A 108 -30.47 -62.35 -18.99
C ASN A 108 -30.95 -62.01 -20.42
N LEU A 109 -30.64 -60.82 -20.92
CA LEU A 109 -30.95 -60.41 -22.30
C LEU A 109 -30.07 -61.15 -23.32
N LEU A 110 -28.77 -61.33 -23.05
CA LEU A 110 -27.87 -62.13 -23.90
C LEU A 110 -28.31 -63.60 -23.96
N ASP A 111 -28.67 -64.20 -22.83
CA ASP A 111 -29.18 -65.57 -22.75
C ASP A 111 -30.51 -65.73 -23.50
N ARG A 112 -31.36 -64.69 -23.47
CA ARG A 112 -32.63 -64.65 -24.21
C ARG A 112 -32.42 -64.54 -25.72
N ILE A 113 -31.50 -63.69 -26.17
CA ILE A 113 -31.10 -63.58 -27.58
C ILE A 113 -30.55 -64.93 -28.06
N ALA A 114 -29.67 -65.56 -27.29
CA ALA A 114 -29.07 -66.85 -27.64
C ALA A 114 -30.09 -68.00 -27.75
N GLU A 115 -31.20 -67.99 -27.01
CA GLU A 115 -32.30 -68.94 -27.25
C GLU A 115 -33.14 -68.57 -28.49
N GLN A 116 -33.41 -67.29 -28.72
CA GLN A 116 -34.11 -66.84 -29.94
C GLN A 116 -33.33 -67.20 -31.22
N GLU A 117 -31.99 -67.13 -31.20
CA GLU A 117 -31.13 -67.62 -32.27
C GLU A 117 -31.26 -69.13 -32.48
N ARG A 118 -31.30 -69.92 -31.39
CA ARG A 118 -31.54 -71.38 -31.47
C ARG A 118 -32.94 -71.68 -32.01
N GLU A 119 -33.97 -70.95 -31.61
CA GLU A 119 -35.33 -71.10 -32.13
C GLU A 119 -35.42 -70.74 -33.62
N LEU A 120 -34.79 -69.64 -34.04
CA LEU A 120 -34.68 -69.26 -35.45
C LEU A 120 -33.96 -70.33 -36.27
N GLN A 121 -32.87 -70.91 -35.76
CA GLN A 121 -32.13 -71.96 -36.44
C GLN A 121 -32.92 -73.29 -36.50
N LYS A 122 -33.64 -73.65 -35.43
CA LYS A 122 -34.62 -74.75 -35.44
C LYS A 122 -35.68 -74.50 -36.51
N SER A 123 -36.22 -73.28 -36.61
CA SER A 123 -37.22 -72.89 -37.62
C SER A 123 -36.70 -73.01 -39.05
N LYS A 124 -35.52 -72.44 -39.35
CA LYS A 124 -34.84 -72.60 -40.66
C LYS A 124 -34.63 -74.07 -41.03
N SER A 125 -34.24 -74.93 -40.07
CA SER A 125 -34.08 -76.36 -40.32
C SER A 125 -35.39 -77.11 -40.61
N ARG A 126 -36.54 -76.61 -40.13
CA ARG A 126 -37.87 -77.11 -40.48
C ARG A 126 -38.28 -76.63 -41.87
N GLN A 127 -38.05 -75.35 -42.18
CA GLN A 127 -38.34 -74.76 -43.48
C GLN A 127 -37.55 -75.45 -44.61
N SER A 128 -36.26 -75.75 -44.41
CA SER A 128 -35.48 -76.54 -45.36
C SER A 128 -36.13 -77.88 -45.64
N LYS A 129 -36.48 -78.65 -44.60
CA LYS A 129 -37.15 -79.96 -44.74
C LYS A 129 -38.52 -79.87 -45.42
N GLN A 130 -39.23 -78.76 -45.26
CA GLN A 130 -40.48 -78.51 -45.98
C GLN A 130 -40.23 -78.23 -47.47
N LEU A 131 -39.20 -77.48 -47.83
CA LEU A 131 -38.77 -77.30 -49.22
C LEU A 131 -38.31 -78.63 -49.84
N ASP A 132 -37.44 -79.38 -49.15
CA ASP A 132 -37.01 -80.73 -49.56
C ASP A 132 -38.23 -81.63 -49.85
N THR A 133 -39.26 -81.57 -49.00
CA THR A 133 -40.51 -82.34 -49.16
C THR A 133 -41.36 -81.83 -50.34
N ILE A 134 -41.37 -80.52 -50.60
CA ILE A 134 -42.10 -79.92 -51.74
C ILE A 134 -41.44 -80.35 -53.05
N ASP A 135 -40.11 -80.29 -53.16
CA ASP A 135 -39.40 -80.75 -54.35
C ASP A 135 -39.56 -82.25 -54.58
N ASP A 136 -39.51 -83.04 -53.51
CA ASP A 136 -39.76 -84.48 -53.56
C ASP A 136 -41.23 -84.81 -53.93
N LEU A 137 -42.20 -83.90 -53.68
CA LEU A 137 -43.58 -84.00 -54.17
C LEU A 137 -43.72 -83.53 -55.62
N ASN A 138 -43.02 -82.46 -56.04
CA ASN A 138 -42.99 -81.98 -57.42
C ASN A 138 -42.43 -83.06 -58.37
N ILE A 139 -41.35 -83.74 -57.97
CA ILE A 139 -40.77 -84.88 -58.70
C ILE A 139 -41.76 -86.06 -58.81
N LYS A 140 -42.59 -86.29 -57.79
CA LYS A 140 -43.65 -87.32 -57.84
C LYS A 140 -44.81 -86.89 -58.74
N LEU A 141 -45.20 -85.62 -58.72
CA LEU A 141 -46.23 -85.07 -59.60
C LEU A 141 -45.83 -85.20 -61.07
N GLN A 142 -44.61 -84.78 -61.44
CA GLN A 142 -44.09 -84.90 -62.80
C GLN A 142 -44.05 -86.36 -63.31
N LYS A 143 -43.81 -87.33 -62.42
CA LYS A 143 -43.87 -88.78 -62.72
C LYS A 143 -45.28 -89.31 -62.88
N VAL A 144 -46.28 -88.67 -62.27
CA VAL A 144 -47.70 -88.97 -62.49
C VAL A 144 -48.18 -88.32 -63.79
N GLU A 145 -47.84 -87.06 -64.05
CA GLU A 145 -48.18 -86.33 -65.27
C GLU A 145 -47.66 -87.03 -66.54
N SER A 146 -46.37 -87.40 -66.56
CA SER A 146 -45.79 -88.17 -67.67
C SER A 146 -46.43 -89.55 -67.83
N ARG A 147 -46.79 -90.23 -66.73
CA ARG A 147 -47.55 -91.49 -66.80
C ARG A 147 -48.97 -91.28 -67.35
N CYS A 148 -49.64 -90.17 -67.04
CA CYS A 148 -50.94 -89.84 -67.61
C CYS A 148 -50.83 -89.59 -69.12
N SER A 149 -49.83 -88.82 -69.57
CA SER A 149 -49.55 -88.59 -71.00
C SER A 149 -49.40 -89.91 -71.76
N ASN A 150 -48.60 -90.84 -71.24
CA ASN A 150 -48.41 -92.17 -71.85
C ASN A 150 -49.72 -92.97 -71.94
N LEU A 151 -50.57 -92.91 -70.91
CA LEU A 151 -51.88 -93.59 -70.90
C LEU A 151 -52.89 -92.92 -71.85
N GLU A 152 -52.80 -91.61 -72.07
CA GLU A 152 -53.59 -90.88 -73.07
C GLU A 152 -53.16 -91.23 -74.50
N GLU A 153 -51.86 -91.39 -74.76
CA GLU A 153 -51.31 -91.90 -76.03
C GLU A 153 -51.73 -93.36 -76.30
N GLU A 154 -51.63 -94.25 -75.30
CA GLU A 154 -52.13 -95.63 -75.40
C GLU A 154 -53.63 -95.69 -75.69
N LEU A 155 -54.43 -94.85 -75.01
CA LEU A 155 -55.87 -94.72 -75.24
C LEU A 155 -56.19 -94.18 -76.63
N HIS A 156 -55.40 -93.24 -77.16
CA HIS A 156 -55.55 -92.72 -78.52
C HIS A 156 -55.29 -93.84 -79.54
N SER A 157 -54.16 -94.54 -79.42
CA SER A 157 -53.83 -95.66 -80.31
C SER A 157 -54.84 -96.81 -80.24
N SER A 158 -55.45 -97.06 -79.07
CA SER A 158 -56.53 -98.04 -78.93
C SER A 158 -57.82 -97.59 -79.63
N LYS A 159 -58.14 -96.30 -79.64
CA LYS A 159 -59.30 -95.74 -80.36
C LYS A 159 -59.11 -95.83 -81.88
N GLU A 160 -57.91 -95.53 -82.38
CA GLU A 160 -57.59 -95.69 -83.81
C GLU A 160 -57.76 -97.15 -84.27
N LYS A 161 -57.26 -98.11 -83.47
CA LYS A 161 -57.41 -99.54 -83.74
C LYS A 161 -58.86 -100.00 -83.73
N ASN A 162 -59.68 -99.52 -82.79
CA ASN A 162 -61.13 -99.79 -82.80
C ASN A 162 -61.81 -99.22 -84.05
N GLY A 163 -61.54 -97.96 -84.40
CA GLY A 163 -62.13 -97.33 -85.59
C GLY A 163 -61.76 -98.03 -86.90
N GLU A 164 -60.58 -98.66 -86.98
CA GLU A 164 -60.21 -99.52 -88.11
C GLU A 164 -60.93 -100.88 -88.10
N LEU A 165 -61.12 -101.49 -86.93
CA LEU A 165 -61.93 -102.72 -86.80
C LEU A 165 -63.40 -102.47 -87.13
N GLU A 166 -63.95 -101.31 -86.75
CA GLU A 166 -65.32 -100.88 -87.07
C GLU A 166 -65.52 -100.70 -88.58
N ARG A 167 -64.60 -100.03 -89.29
CA ARG A 167 -64.63 -99.94 -90.76
C ARG A 167 -64.56 -101.32 -91.42
N ARG A 168 -63.68 -102.20 -90.94
CA ARG A 168 -63.53 -103.56 -91.47
C ARG A 168 -64.77 -104.42 -91.21
N LEU A 169 -65.48 -104.22 -90.10
CA LEU A 169 -66.75 -104.86 -89.82
C LEU A 169 -67.83 -104.37 -90.80
N GLN A 170 -67.99 -103.05 -90.97
CA GLN A 170 -68.95 -102.47 -91.92
C GLN A 170 -68.74 -103.02 -93.34
N VAL A 171 -67.50 -103.04 -93.82
CA VAL A 171 -67.17 -103.62 -95.14
C VAL A 171 -67.53 -105.11 -95.21
N SER A 172 -67.38 -105.88 -94.12
CA SER A 172 -67.81 -107.28 -94.08
C SER A 172 -69.34 -107.44 -94.09
N GLU A 173 -70.08 -106.55 -93.44
CA GLU A 173 -71.55 -106.54 -93.43
C GLU A 173 -72.11 -106.20 -94.82
N GLU A 174 -71.51 -105.24 -95.51
CA GLU A 174 -71.83 -104.89 -96.90
C GLU A 174 -71.60 -106.09 -97.84
N HIS A 175 -70.49 -106.83 -97.70
CA HIS A 175 -70.25 -108.06 -98.48
C HIS A 175 -71.32 -109.14 -98.21
N VAL A 176 -71.68 -109.39 -96.94
CA VAL A 176 -72.73 -110.38 -96.59
C VAL A 176 -74.07 -109.99 -97.22
N SER A 177 -74.44 -108.71 -97.20
CA SER A 177 -75.64 -108.18 -97.84
C SER A 177 -75.67 -108.45 -99.35
N THR A 178 -74.54 -108.28 -100.06
CA THR A 178 -74.46 -108.61 -101.50
C THR A 178 -74.64 -110.10 -101.77
N LEU A 179 -74.02 -110.97 -100.97
CA LEU A 179 -74.13 -112.43 -101.11
C LEU A 179 -75.57 -112.93 -100.82
N GLU A 180 -76.28 -112.31 -99.88
CA GLU A 180 -77.71 -112.58 -99.69
C GLU A 180 -78.56 -112.19 -100.90
N ALA A 181 -78.24 -111.09 -101.57
CA ALA A 181 -78.96 -110.67 -102.77
C ALA A 181 -78.70 -111.62 -103.96
N GLU A 182 -77.47 -112.10 -104.12
CA GLU A 182 -77.13 -113.12 -105.13
C GLU A 182 -77.80 -114.47 -104.84
N LYS A 183 -77.84 -114.92 -103.58
CA LYS A 183 -78.59 -116.11 -103.17
C LYS A 183 -80.07 -116.00 -103.55
N LYS A 184 -80.73 -114.90 -103.19
CA LYS A 184 -82.15 -114.63 -103.53
C LYS A 184 -82.40 -114.53 -105.04
N ARG A 185 -81.38 -114.17 -105.84
CA ARG A 185 -81.43 -114.20 -107.32
C ARG A 185 -81.34 -115.62 -107.88
N LEU A 186 -80.45 -116.46 -107.35
CA LEU A 186 -80.27 -117.85 -107.78
C LEU A 186 -81.47 -118.74 -107.41
N GLU A 187 -82.01 -118.57 -106.19
CA GLU A 187 -83.23 -119.26 -105.73
C GLU A 187 -84.43 -119.02 -106.67
N LYS A 188 -84.47 -117.88 -107.36
CA LYS A 188 -85.52 -117.50 -108.32
C LYS A 188 -85.42 -118.17 -109.69
N GLN A 189 -84.32 -118.87 -110.02
CA GLN A 189 -84.09 -119.46 -111.34
C GLN A 189 -84.39 -120.97 -111.43
N LEU A 190 -84.77 -121.61 -110.31
CA LEU A 190 -84.66 -123.06 -110.13
C LEU A 190 -86.01 -123.83 -110.13
N LEU A 191 -87.10 -123.21 -110.58
CA LEU A 191 -88.42 -123.85 -110.65
C LEU A 191 -89.08 -123.73 -112.04
N SER A 192 -88.90 -124.77 -112.85
CA SER A 192 -89.85 -125.18 -113.89
C SER A 192 -90.05 -126.71 -113.81
N PRO A 193 -91.24 -127.25 -114.14
CA PRO A 193 -91.62 -128.61 -113.74
C PRO A 193 -91.48 -129.67 -114.84
N GLU A 194 -91.26 -130.93 -114.45
CA GLU A 194 -92.18 -132.06 -114.68
C GLU A 194 -91.60 -133.42 -114.22
N SER A 195 -92.48 -134.37 -113.89
CA SER A 195 -92.47 -135.79 -114.33
C SER A 195 -92.47 -136.92 -113.27
N THR A 196 -93.61 -137.64 -113.21
CA THR A 196 -93.72 -139.13 -113.24
C THR A 196 -93.27 -139.85 -111.94
N PRO A 197 -93.16 -141.20 -111.82
CA PRO A 197 -93.25 -141.91 -110.53
C PRO A 197 -92.08 -141.69 -109.55
N LYS A 198 -91.12 -140.83 -109.89
CA LYS A 198 -90.34 -140.09 -108.89
C LYS A 198 -91.25 -139.47 -107.84
N GLU A 199 -92.45 -139.03 -108.17
CA GLU A 199 -93.43 -138.40 -107.26
C GLU A 199 -93.83 -139.31 -106.09
N GLN A 200 -93.95 -140.63 -106.27
CA GLN A 200 -94.23 -141.54 -105.15
C GLN A 200 -92.97 -141.80 -104.29
N ALA A 201 -91.80 -141.90 -104.91
CA ALA A 201 -90.53 -141.94 -104.17
C ALA A 201 -90.25 -140.60 -103.45
N LEU A 202 -90.71 -139.48 -104.01
CA LEU A 202 -90.69 -138.15 -103.41
C LEU A 202 -91.71 -138.03 -102.28
N LEU A 203 -92.88 -138.70 -102.34
CA LEU A 203 -93.82 -138.76 -101.22
C LEU A 203 -93.24 -139.54 -100.04
N SER A 204 -92.67 -140.74 -100.23
CA SER A 204 -92.01 -141.45 -99.12
C SER A 204 -90.77 -140.71 -98.60
N ARG A 205 -90.04 -140.01 -99.48
CA ARG A 205 -88.92 -139.12 -99.10
C ARG A 205 -89.40 -137.82 -98.44
N LEU A 206 -90.62 -137.35 -98.73
CA LEU A 206 -91.27 -136.23 -98.05
C LEU A 206 -91.71 -136.69 -96.66
N GLU A 207 -92.37 -137.84 -96.50
CA GLU A 207 -92.67 -138.41 -95.18
C GLU A 207 -91.41 -138.62 -94.32
N GLU A 208 -90.31 -139.07 -94.93
CA GLU A 208 -89.02 -139.19 -94.25
C GLU A 208 -88.46 -137.81 -93.88
N LYS A 209 -88.55 -136.81 -94.77
CA LYS A 209 -88.13 -135.43 -94.48
C LYS A 209 -89.07 -134.70 -93.53
N GLU A 210 -90.34 -135.07 -93.43
CA GLU A 210 -91.27 -134.61 -92.40
C GLU A 210 -90.92 -135.21 -91.04
N LYS A 211 -90.54 -136.49 -90.99
CA LYS A 211 -89.99 -137.13 -89.78
C LYS A 211 -88.67 -136.47 -89.36
N ASP A 212 -87.78 -136.14 -90.29
CA ASP A 212 -86.54 -135.40 -89.99
C ASP A 212 -86.83 -133.97 -89.54
N VAL A 213 -87.73 -133.24 -90.23
CA VAL A 213 -88.20 -131.92 -89.79
C VAL A 213 -88.88 -131.99 -88.42
N GLN A 214 -89.57 -133.08 -88.08
CA GLN A 214 -90.15 -133.27 -86.74
C GLN A 214 -89.09 -133.56 -85.67
N LYS A 215 -87.99 -134.25 -85.99
CA LYS A 215 -86.81 -134.36 -85.10
C LYS A 215 -86.15 -132.99 -84.93
N TRP A 216 -85.83 -132.30 -86.03
CA TRP A 216 -85.21 -130.98 -86.01
C TRP A 216 -86.07 -129.92 -85.30
N ARG A 217 -87.41 -130.01 -85.36
CA ARG A 217 -88.30 -129.19 -84.53
C ARG A 217 -88.12 -129.49 -83.04
N LYS A 218 -88.11 -130.76 -82.62
CA LYS A 218 -87.88 -131.14 -81.22
C LYS A 218 -86.49 -130.77 -80.73
N GLU A 219 -85.46 -130.93 -81.56
CA GLU A 219 -84.08 -130.54 -81.28
C GLU A 219 -83.93 -129.01 -81.21
N ALA A 220 -84.63 -128.26 -82.04
CA ALA A 220 -84.71 -126.79 -81.95
C ALA A 220 -85.52 -126.34 -80.73
N GLU A 221 -86.59 -127.04 -80.36
CA GLU A 221 -87.40 -126.79 -79.16
C GLU A 221 -86.60 -127.07 -77.87
N SER A 222 -85.81 -128.15 -77.81
CA SER A 222 -84.92 -128.42 -76.68
C SER A 222 -83.77 -127.42 -76.61
N SER A 223 -83.09 -127.16 -77.74
CA SER A 223 -82.02 -126.15 -77.82
C SER A 223 -82.52 -124.75 -77.44
N ARG A 224 -83.75 -124.40 -77.83
CA ARG A 224 -84.41 -123.17 -77.41
C ARG A 224 -84.72 -123.16 -75.91
N SER A 225 -85.27 -124.25 -75.36
CA SER A 225 -85.51 -124.35 -73.91
C SER A 225 -84.22 -124.25 -73.09
N GLU A 226 -83.09 -124.74 -73.62
CA GLU A 226 -81.77 -124.57 -73.00
C GLU A 226 -81.25 -123.14 -73.15
N ALA A 227 -81.39 -122.51 -74.31
CA ALA A 227 -81.06 -121.10 -74.51
C ALA A 227 -81.90 -120.16 -73.62
N ASP A 228 -83.20 -120.43 -73.46
CA ASP A 228 -84.11 -119.68 -72.58
C ASP A 228 -83.70 -119.81 -71.10
N LYS A 229 -83.27 -121.01 -70.64
CA LYS A 229 -82.70 -121.22 -69.29
C LYS A 229 -81.39 -120.44 -69.10
N PHE A 230 -80.44 -120.56 -70.03
CA PHE A 230 -79.19 -119.80 -69.96
C PHE A 230 -79.41 -118.29 -70.03
N HIS A 231 -80.46 -117.83 -70.73
CA HIS A 231 -80.87 -116.43 -70.70
C HIS A 231 -81.41 -116.02 -69.31
N GLU A 232 -82.28 -116.82 -68.71
CA GLU A 232 -82.83 -116.56 -67.37
C GLU A 232 -81.75 -116.57 -66.28
N GLU A 233 -80.78 -117.50 -66.35
CA GLU A 233 -79.61 -117.54 -65.48
C GLU A 233 -78.71 -116.32 -65.66
N ARG A 234 -78.44 -115.92 -66.91
CA ARG A 234 -77.67 -114.69 -67.20
C ARG A 234 -78.37 -113.43 -66.71
N GLU A 235 -79.70 -113.35 -66.79
CA GLU A 235 -80.47 -112.23 -66.26
C GLU A 235 -80.52 -112.20 -64.72
N LYS A 236 -80.52 -113.36 -64.05
CA LYS A 236 -80.34 -113.44 -62.59
C LYS A 236 -78.95 -112.93 -62.19
N MET A 237 -77.90 -113.45 -62.83
CA MET A 237 -76.52 -113.03 -62.58
C MET A 237 -76.28 -111.55 -62.91
N ARG A 238 -76.92 -111.01 -63.96
CA ARG A 238 -76.90 -109.58 -64.28
C ARG A 238 -77.47 -108.75 -63.12
N LYS A 239 -78.69 -109.07 -62.68
CA LYS A 239 -79.39 -108.34 -61.60
C LYS A 239 -78.63 -108.40 -60.28
N GLU A 240 -78.05 -109.56 -59.95
CA GLU A 240 -77.15 -109.68 -58.80
C GLU A 240 -75.91 -108.78 -58.90
N MET A 241 -75.29 -108.68 -60.08
CA MET A 241 -74.12 -107.80 -60.26
C MET A 241 -74.52 -106.32 -60.26
N GLU A 242 -75.66 -105.96 -60.86
CA GLU A 242 -76.22 -104.61 -60.80
C GLU A 242 -76.54 -104.19 -59.35
N GLU A 243 -77.10 -105.08 -58.53
CA GLU A 243 -77.35 -104.81 -57.11
C GLU A 243 -76.04 -104.71 -56.29
N LYS A 244 -75.05 -105.59 -56.54
CA LYS A 244 -73.73 -105.50 -55.90
C LYS A 244 -73.01 -104.20 -56.27
N VAL A 245 -73.07 -103.78 -57.54
CA VAL A 245 -72.53 -102.47 -58.00
C VAL A 245 -73.29 -101.31 -57.36
N ARG A 246 -74.63 -101.35 -57.28
CA ARG A 246 -75.43 -100.32 -56.61
C ARG A 246 -75.07 -100.20 -55.13
N LEU A 247 -74.92 -101.32 -54.43
CA LEU A 247 -74.57 -101.37 -53.01
C LEU A 247 -73.16 -100.81 -52.75
N LEU A 248 -72.16 -101.24 -53.52
CA LEU A 248 -70.79 -100.70 -53.43
C LEU A 248 -70.74 -99.20 -53.76
N THR A 249 -71.54 -98.75 -54.74
CA THR A 249 -71.61 -97.33 -55.11
C THR A 249 -72.18 -96.47 -53.97
N GLU A 250 -73.25 -96.92 -53.31
CA GLU A 250 -73.84 -96.17 -52.19
C GLU A 250 -72.98 -96.27 -50.91
N GLN A 251 -72.30 -97.41 -50.67
CA GLN A 251 -71.29 -97.52 -49.60
C GLN A 251 -70.15 -96.52 -49.80
N HIS A 252 -69.54 -96.49 -50.99
CA HIS A 252 -68.49 -95.53 -51.34
C HIS A 252 -68.98 -94.08 -51.24
N ARG A 253 -70.22 -93.80 -51.65
CA ARG A 253 -70.85 -92.48 -51.51
C ARG A 253 -71.02 -92.09 -50.04
N GLU A 254 -71.42 -93.01 -49.17
CA GLU A 254 -71.55 -92.76 -47.74
C GLU A 254 -70.18 -92.54 -47.07
N GLU A 255 -69.15 -93.30 -47.47
CA GLU A 255 -67.76 -93.11 -47.03
C GLU A 255 -67.22 -91.75 -47.46
N CYS A 256 -67.35 -91.37 -48.74
CA CYS A 256 -66.99 -90.03 -49.23
C CYS A 256 -67.75 -88.93 -48.48
N ARG A 257 -69.01 -89.15 -48.12
CA ARG A 257 -69.81 -88.20 -47.32
C ARG A 257 -69.30 -88.09 -45.87
N LYS A 258 -68.93 -89.22 -45.24
CA LYS A 258 -68.31 -89.26 -43.90
C LYS A 258 -66.96 -88.54 -43.91
N GLU A 259 -66.10 -88.81 -44.89
CA GLU A 259 -64.77 -88.21 -44.95
C GLU A 259 -64.84 -86.72 -45.29
N LYS A 260 -65.71 -86.30 -46.21
CA LYS A 260 -65.97 -84.88 -46.47
C LYS A 260 -66.48 -84.14 -45.23
N LYS A 261 -67.32 -84.78 -44.39
CA LYS A 261 -67.77 -84.20 -43.12
C LYS A 261 -66.62 -84.05 -42.13
N LYS A 262 -65.75 -85.05 -41.96
CA LYS A 262 -64.54 -84.95 -41.12
C LYS A 262 -63.62 -83.82 -41.61
N ALA A 263 -63.36 -83.75 -42.91
CA ALA A 263 -62.51 -82.72 -43.51
C ALA A 263 -63.04 -81.32 -43.20
N MET A 264 -64.35 -81.08 -43.42
CA MET A 264 -65.01 -79.82 -43.10
C MET A 264 -64.96 -79.49 -41.60
N GLU A 265 -65.16 -80.47 -40.72
CA GLU A 265 -64.99 -80.27 -39.26
C GLU A 265 -63.54 -79.93 -38.87
N THR A 266 -62.53 -80.51 -39.54
CA THR A 266 -61.13 -80.15 -39.29
C THR A 266 -60.78 -78.78 -39.86
N GLU A 267 -61.36 -78.39 -40.99
CA GLU A 267 -61.21 -77.06 -41.58
C GLU A 267 -61.85 -75.96 -40.71
N GLU A 268 -63.04 -76.21 -40.15
CA GLU A 268 -63.72 -75.32 -39.20
C GLU A 268 -62.93 -75.17 -37.89
N ARG A 269 -62.37 -76.27 -37.36
CA ARG A 269 -61.46 -76.23 -36.19
C ARG A 269 -60.17 -75.46 -36.50
N ASN A 270 -59.56 -75.69 -37.67
CA ASN A 270 -58.32 -75.03 -38.07
C ASN A 270 -58.52 -73.53 -38.31
N THR A 271 -59.58 -73.13 -39.01
CA THR A 271 -59.91 -71.71 -39.23
C THR A 271 -60.29 -70.99 -37.94
N SER A 272 -60.96 -71.67 -37.00
CA SER A 272 -61.18 -71.12 -35.65
C SER A 272 -59.87 -70.94 -34.89
N LYS A 273 -58.97 -71.93 -34.92
CA LYS A 273 -57.66 -71.84 -34.28
C LYS A 273 -56.74 -70.78 -34.90
N ILE A 274 -56.85 -70.55 -36.21
CA ILE A 274 -56.16 -69.45 -36.91
C ILE A 274 -56.66 -68.11 -36.38
N ARG A 275 -57.99 -67.88 -36.30
CA ARG A 275 -58.56 -66.64 -35.73
C ARG A 275 -58.14 -66.41 -34.28
N GLU A 276 -58.10 -67.45 -33.45
CA GLU A 276 -57.58 -67.36 -32.08
C GLU A 276 -56.11 -66.90 -32.05
N LEU A 277 -55.27 -67.44 -32.94
CA LEU A 277 -53.86 -67.06 -33.04
C LEU A 277 -53.66 -65.65 -33.63
N GLU A 278 -54.51 -65.23 -34.57
CA GLU A 278 -54.53 -63.88 -35.13
C GLU A 278 -54.92 -62.84 -34.06
N ASN A 279 -55.94 -63.15 -33.24
CA ASN A 279 -56.34 -62.31 -32.11
C ASN A 279 -55.21 -62.19 -31.08
N LEU A 280 -54.63 -63.31 -30.62
CA LEU A 280 -53.50 -63.32 -29.69
C LEU A 280 -52.27 -62.56 -30.24
N LEU A 281 -52.01 -62.69 -31.55
CA LEU A 281 -50.95 -61.91 -32.22
C LEU A 281 -51.27 -60.41 -32.30
N SER A 282 -52.55 -60.03 -32.35
CA SER A 282 -52.97 -58.63 -32.30
C SER A 282 -52.84 -58.04 -30.89
N GLU A 283 -53.23 -58.81 -29.85
CA GLU A 283 -53.11 -58.44 -28.44
C GLU A 283 -51.63 -58.22 -28.07
N VAL A 284 -50.76 -59.20 -28.36
CA VAL A 284 -49.31 -59.11 -28.10
C VAL A 284 -48.64 -57.96 -28.89
N ARG A 285 -49.17 -57.58 -30.07
CA ARG A 285 -48.69 -56.39 -30.79
C ARG A 285 -49.08 -55.09 -30.08
N VAL A 286 -50.29 -54.99 -29.55
CA VAL A 286 -50.74 -53.82 -28.77
C VAL A 286 -49.98 -53.71 -27.46
N GLU A 287 -49.76 -54.81 -26.74
CA GLU A 287 -48.94 -54.84 -25.52
C GLU A 287 -47.47 -54.47 -25.78
N LEU A 288 -46.90 -54.94 -26.88
CA LEU A 288 -45.53 -54.59 -27.28
C LEU A 288 -45.41 -53.09 -27.61
N GLU A 289 -46.41 -52.51 -28.27
CA GLU A 289 -46.39 -51.09 -28.63
C GLU A 289 -46.67 -50.18 -27.43
N SER A 290 -47.58 -50.56 -26.51
CA SER A 290 -47.74 -49.82 -25.25
C SER A 290 -46.48 -49.89 -24.40
N ALA A 291 -45.82 -51.05 -24.31
CA ALA A 291 -44.55 -51.20 -23.60
C ALA A 291 -43.41 -50.37 -24.22
N ARG A 292 -43.42 -50.19 -25.56
CA ARG A 292 -42.49 -49.29 -26.27
C ARG A 292 -42.74 -47.83 -25.93
N VAL A 293 -43.98 -47.36 -26.00
CA VAL A 293 -44.34 -45.97 -25.66
C VAL A 293 -44.08 -45.69 -24.16
N GLU A 294 -44.31 -46.66 -23.28
CA GLU A 294 -43.91 -46.55 -21.86
C GLU A 294 -42.39 -46.48 -21.68
N ALA A 295 -41.61 -47.26 -22.43
CA ALA A 295 -40.15 -47.20 -22.38
C ALA A 295 -39.62 -45.86 -22.91
N GLU A 296 -40.15 -45.36 -24.02
CA GLU A 296 -39.77 -44.07 -24.62
C GLU A 296 -40.16 -42.89 -23.73
N THR A 297 -41.39 -42.85 -23.20
CA THR A 297 -41.79 -41.80 -22.26
C THR A 297 -41.09 -41.91 -20.90
N ARG A 298 -40.46 -43.05 -20.56
CA ARG A 298 -39.55 -43.16 -19.42
C ARG A 298 -38.14 -42.67 -19.76
N LEU A 299 -37.66 -42.90 -20.98
CA LEU A 299 -36.37 -42.40 -21.47
C LEU A 299 -36.38 -40.87 -21.58
N ASN A 300 -37.41 -40.28 -22.21
CA ASN A 300 -37.52 -38.83 -22.37
C ASN A 300 -37.54 -38.12 -21.00
N ARG A 301 -38.26 -38.67 -20.00
CA ARG A 301 -38.24 -38.18 -18.61
C ARG A 301 -36.90 -38.37 -17.89
N GLN A 302 -36.04 -39.27 -18.35
CA GLN A 302 -34.65 -39.39 -17.86
C GLN A 302 -33.75 -38.37 -18.54
N GLU A 303 -33.89 -38.12 -19.85
CA GLU A 303 -33.18 -37.06 -20.56
C GLU A 303 -33.51 -35.67 -20.02
N GLU A 304 -34.78 -35.36 -19.76
CA GLU A 304 -35.20 -34.10 -19.12
C GLU A 304 -34.53 -33.90 -17.77
N ARG A 305 -34.46 -34.96 -16.94
CA ARG A 305 -33.78 -34.92 -15.64
C ARG A 305 -32.27 -34.80 -15.75
N LEU A 306 -31.66 -35.32 -16.81
CA LEU A 306 -30.24 -35.12 -17.10
C LEU A 306 -29.97 -33.68 -17.53
N ARG A 307 -30.77 -33.11 -18.44
CA ARG A 307 -30.69 -31.69 -18.84
C ARG A 307 -30.90 -30.74 -17.65
N GLU A 308 -31.84 -31.05 -16.75
CA GLU A 308 -32.01 -30.31 -15.49
C GLU A 308 -30.78 -30.44 -14.57
N ALA A 309 -30.13 -31.61 -14.52
CA ALA A 309 -28.94 -31.83 -13.70
C ALA A 309 -27.71 -31.10 -14.27
N GLU A 310 -27.54 -31.12 -15.60
CA GLU A 310 -26.52 -30.41 -16.35
C GLU A 310 -26.63 -28.89 -16.12
N LEU A 311 -27.83 -28.32 -16.30
CA LEU A 311 -28.08 -26.90 -16.03
C LEU A 311 -27.82 -26.51 -14.56
N ARG A 312 -28.08 -27.43 -13.62
CA ARG A 312 -27.74 -27.24 -12.20
C ARG A 312 -26.23 -27.33 -11.94
N THR A 313 -25.48 -28.20 -12.62
CA THR A 313 -24.02 -28.24 -12.51
C THR A 313 -23.37 -26.99 -13.11
N ASP A 314 -23.83 -26.53 -14.27
CA ASP A 314 -23.35 -25.28 -14.89
C ASP A 314 -23.56 -24.07 -13.97
N SER A 315 -24.74 -23.98 -13.33
CA SER A 315 -25.04 -22.94 -12.34
C SER A 315 -24.14 -23.05 -11.09
N LEU A 316 -23.85 -24.26 -10.61
CA LEU A 316 -22.93 -24.48 -9.49
C LEU A 316 -21.48 -24.14 -9.85
N ASP A 317 -21.03 -24.39 -11.08
CA ASP A 317 -19.68 -24.05 -11.54
C ASP A 317 -19.53 -22.54 -11.80
N GLN A 318 -20.56 -21.85 -12.31
CA GLN A 318 -20.59 -20.39 -12.33
C GLN A 318 -20.50 -19.79 -10.91
N LEU A 319 -21.22 -20.36 -9.94
CA LEU A 319 -21.14 -19.93 -8.54
C LEU A 319 -19.76 -20.22 -7.91
N ARG A 320 -19.15 -21.37 -8.21
CA ARG A 320 -17.76 -21.69 -7.80
C ARG A 320 -16.77 -20.70 -8.38
N GLU A 321 -16.92 -20.32 -9.64
CA GLU A 321 -16.04 -19.33 -10.28
C GLU A 321 -16.21 -17.95 -9.63
N GLN A 322 -17.45 -17.50 -9.40
CA GLN A 322 -17.73 -16.24 -8.67
C GLN A 322 -17.11 -16.26 -7.25
N ILE A 323 -17.26 -17.36 -6.51
CA ILE A 323 -16.62 -17.53 -5.19
C ILE A 323 -15.10 -17.45 -5.31
N SER A 324 -14.49 -18.08 -6.32
CA SER A 324 -13.04 -18.03 -6.53
C SER A 324 -12.54 -16.62 -6.90
N ARG A 325 -13.30 -15.86 -7.70
CA ARG A 325 -13.00 -14.47 -8.03
C ARG A 325 -13.07 -13.58 -6.78
N LEU A 326 -14.14 -13.68 -6.00
CA LEU A 326 -14.31 -12.95 -4.73
C LEU A 326 -13.27 -13.32 -3.67
N GLN A 327 -12.79 -14.58 -3.65
CA GLN A 327 -11.68 -14.99 -2.79
C GLN A 327 -10.35 -14.36 -3.20
N ALA A 328 -10.06 -14.28 -4.51
CA ALA A 328 -8.87 -13.61 -5.02
C ALA A 328 -8.90 -12.09 -4.72
N GLU A 329 -10.04 -11.43 -4.98
CA GLU A 329 -10.26 -10.02 -4.67
C GLU A 329 -10.10 -9.73 -3.17
N LYS A 330 -10.66 -10.58 -2.29
CA LYS A 330 -10.49 -10.48 -0.84
C LYS A 330 -9.03 -10.59 -0.40
N GLU A 331 -8.23 -11.46 -1.01
CA GLU A 331 -6.82 -11.60 -0.64
C GLU A 331 -5.96 -10.45 -1.19
N LEU A 332 -6.28 -9.91 -2.38
CA LEU A 332 -5.69 -8.65 -2.87
C LEU A 332 -5.96 -7.50 -1.89
N LEU A 333 -7.23 -7.29 -1.51
CA LEU A 333 -7.63 -6.29 -0.51
C LEU A 333 -6.98 -6.52 0.86
N ARG A 334 -6.67 -7.78 1.24
CA ARG A 334 -5.90 -8.07 2.47
C ARG A 334 -4.44 -7.62 2.34
N VAL A 335 -3.79 -7.87 1.20
CA VAL A 335 -2.41 -7.41 0.95
C VAL A 335 -2.35 -5.88 0.92
N GLU A 336 -3.25 -5.22 0.19
CA GLU A 336 -3.34 -3.75 0.16
C GLU A 336 -3.57 -3.15 1.56
N LYS A 337 -4.43 -3.79 2.37
CA LYS A 337 -4.64 -3.41 3.77
C LYS A 337 -3.37 -3.57 4.62
N GLU A 338 -2.61 -4.64 4.43
CA GLU A 338 -1.36 -4.86 5.17
C GLU A 338 -0.25 -3.89 4.72
N GLU A 339 -0.17 -3.52 3.45
CA GLU A 339 0.76 -2.50 2.95
C GLU A 339 0.39 -1.09 3.40
N THR A 340 -0.87 -0.71 3.31
CA THR A 340 -1.35 0.60 3.81
C THR A 340 -1.17 0.71 5.33
N LEU A 341 -1.37 -0.37 6.09
CA LEU A 341 -1.11 -0.39 7.53
C LEU A 341 0.40 -0.26 7.85
N LYS A 342 1.29 -0.93 7.10
CA LYS A 342 2.75 -0.75 7.22
C LYS A 342 3.18 0.69 6.90
N ARG A 343 2.61 1.31 5.85
CA ARG A 343 2.86 2.71 5.49
C ARG A 343 2.36 3.67 6.58
N LEU A 344 1.20 3.41 7.18
CA LEU A 344 0.68 4.19 8.30
C LEU A 344 1.59 4.07 9.53
N GLN A 345 1.98 2.85 9.92
CA GLN A 345 2.91 2.61 11.04
C GLN A 345 4.26 3.32 10.83
N PHE A 346 4.82 3.30 9.61
CA PHE A 346 6.04 4.04 9.30
C PHE A 346 5.84 5.57 9.41
N SER A 347 4.68 6.08 8.99
CA SER A 347 4.31 7.49 9.15
C SER A 347 4.12 7.87 10.63
N GLU A 348 3.56 7.00 11.47
CA GLU A 348 3.40 7.23 12.91
C GLU A 348 4.75 7.16 13.66
N GLN A 349 5.63 6.22 13.30
CA GLN A 349 7.01 6.17 13.79
C GLN A 349 7.81 7.42 13.37
N SER A 350 7.56 7.94 12.16
CA SER A 350 8.16 9.19 11.71
C SER A 350 7.60 10.40 12.47
N ARG A 351 6.28 10.48 12.66
CA ARG A 351 5.62 11.54 13.44
C ARG A 351 6.13 11.58 14.88
N THR A 352 6.15 10.44 15.57
CA THR A 352 6.60 10.36 16.97
C THR A 352 8.09 10.68 17.15
N ARG A 353 8.94 10.38 16.16
CA ARG A 353 10.33 10.89 16.11
C ARG A 353 10.37 12.41 15.99
N TRP A 354 9.65 12.99 15.03
CA TRP A 354 9.62 14.45 14.85
C TRP A 354 9.01 15.20 16.05
N GLU A 355 8.01 14.62 16.72
CA GLU A 355 7.45 15.15 17.98
C GLU A 355 8.46 15.09 19.12
N SER A 356 9.25 14.02 19.21
CA SER A 356 10.36 13.91 20.18
C SER A 356 11.48 14.92 19.89
N GLU A 357 11.85 15.10 18.62
CA GLU A 357 12.84 16.07 18.16
C GLU A 357 12.39 17.52 18.43
N ALA A 358 11.11 17.82 18.16
CA ALA A 358 10.50 19.12 18.44
C ALA A 358 10.38 19.41 19.95
N ASN A 359 10.08 18.39 20.76
CA ASN A 359 10.09 18.53 22.22
C ASN A 359 11.51 18.81 22.74
N ARG A 360 12.52 18.06 22.29
CA ARG A 360 13.94 18.32 22.62
C ARG A 360 14.37 19.73 22.23
N ALA A 361 14.04 20.17 21.02
CA ALA A 361 14.33 21.53 20.56
C ALA A 361 13.58 22.60 21.39
N SER A 362 12.35 22.32 21.83
CA SER A 362 11.59 23.19 22.73
C SER A 362 12.23 23.29 24.12
N GLU A 363 12.69 22.17 24.68
CA GLU A 363 13.44 22.12 25.94
C GLU A 363 14.76 22.89 25.84
N GLU A 364 15.54 22.69 24.78
CA GLU A 364 16.78 23.45 24.49
C GLU A 364 16.50 24.95 24.35
N VAL A 365 15.47 25.34 23.61
CA VAL A 365 15.03 26.73 23.48
C VAL A 365 14.57 27.32 24.82
N ASN A 366 13.93 26.55 25.69
CA ASN A 366 13.50 27.02 27.01
C ASN A 366 14.66 27.11 28.01
N LEU A 367 15.66 26.24 27.91
CA LEU A 367 16.93 26.35 28.64
C LEU A 367 17.75 27.56 28.18
N LEU A 368 17.84 27.81 26.87
CA LEU A 368 18.48 29.02 26.33
C LEU A 368 17.73 30.29 26.75
N LYS A 369 16.39 30.28 26.79
CA LYS A 369 15.60 31.39 27.35
C LYS A 369 15.89 31.63 28.84
N SER A 370 16.00 30.58 29.66
CA SER A 370 16.29 30.75 31.09
C SER A 370 17.73 31.21 31.34
N GLN A 371 18.70 30.72 30.57
CA GLN A 371 20.08 31.23 30.57
C GLN A 371 20.15 32.70 30.14
N VAL A 372 19.48 33.09 29.04
CA VAL A 372 19.41 34.48 28.59
C VAL A 372 18.69 35.37 29.63
N HIS A 373 17.65 34.86 30.30
CA HIS A 373 16.99 35.58 31.38
C HIS A 373 17.92 35.76 32.60
N HIS A 374 18.66 34.72 33.00
CA HIS A 374 19.61 34.76 34.10
C HIS A 374 20.79 35.71 33.82
N LEU A 375 21.42 35.61 32.64
CA LEU A 375 22.45 36.56 32.22
C LEU A 375 21.90 37.99 32.18
N ARG A 376 20.64 38.17 31.74
CA ARG A 376 20.00 39.49 31.73
C ARG A 376 19.74 40.02 33.14
N THR A 377 19.38 39.18 34.11
CA THR A 377 19.24 39.62 35.51
C THR A 377 20.58 39.95 36.15
N GLU A 378 21.64 39.19 35.86
CA GLU A 378 23.03 39.50 36.27
C GLU A 378 23.53 40.81 35.63
N PHE A 379 23.28 41.03 34.33
CA PHE A 379 23.61 42.30 33.69
C PHE A 379 22.81 43.48 34.27
N THR A 380 21.56 43.29 34.73
CA THR A 380 20.84 44.36 35.43
C THR A 380 21.36 44.60 36.83
N THR A 381 21.68 43.57 37.64
CA THR A 381 22.22 43.79 38.99
C THR A 381 23.63 44.39 38.95
N HIS A 382 24.51 43.92 38.05
CA HIS A 382 25.82 44.55 37.82
C HIS A 382 25.70 46.00 37.32
N ARG A 383 24.71 46.31 36.47
CA ARG A 383 24.41 47.69 36.06
C ARG A 383 23.94 48.53 37.25
N GLU A 384 23.06 48.02 38.09
CA GLU A 384 22.56 48.71 39.29
C GLU A 384 23.68 48.94 40.31
N ASP A 385 24.55 47.95 40.55
CA ASP A 385 25.70 48.08 41.44
C ASP A 385 26.77 49.03 40.88
N LEU A 386 26.93 49.09 39.55
CA LEU A 386 27.78 50.11 38.92
C LEU A 386 27.16 51.51 39.06
N ILE A 387 25.84 51.65 38.95
CA ILE A 387 25.13 52.92 39.21
C ILE A 387 25.26 53.33 40.68
N LYS A 388 25.16 52.41 41.64
CA LYS A 388 25.42 52.67 43.07
C LYS A 388 26.85 53.17 43.28
N LYS A 389 27.85 52.47 42.74
CA LYS A 389 29.27 52.88 42.83
C LYS A 389 29.56 54.22 42.17
N LEU A 390 28.88 54.55 41.07
CA LEU A 390 28.96 55.86 40.44
C LEU A 390 28.27 56.96 41.28
N ALA A 391 27.22 56.64 42.03
CA ALA A 391 26.60 57.55 42.99
C ALA A 391 27.45 57.73 44.26
N GLU A 392 28.05 56.65 44.78
CA GLU A 392 29.01 56.64 45.91
C GLU A 392 30.24 57.49 45.56
N THR A 393 30.93 57.18 44.46
CA THR A 393 32.11 57.96 44.02
C THR A 393 31.77 59.40 43.63
N ARG A 394 30.53 59.69 43.20
CA ARG A 394 30.05 61.07 43.02
C ARG A 394 29.84 61.77 44.37
N PHE A 395 29.24 61.11 45.35
CA PHE A 395 29.06 61.67 46.70
C PHE A 395 30.42 61.93 47.37
N ASP A 396 31.37 61.00 47.24
CA ASP A 396 32.76 61.17 47.68
C ASP A 396 33.42 62.37 46.96
N ALA A 397 33.20 62.53 45.65
CA ALA A 397 33.72 63.68 44.89
C ALA A 397 33.07 65.01 45.29
N GLU A 398 31.76 65.04 45.56
CA GLU A 398 31.04 66.21 46.07
C GLU A 398 31.53 66.59 47.49
N ALA A 399 31.73 65.61 48.37
CA ALA A 399 32.31 65.82 49.70
C ALA A 399 33.77 66.28 49.65
N VAL A 400 34.58 65.72 48.74
CA VAL A 400 35.96 66.18 48.48
C VAL A 400 35.96 67.60 47.91
N GLN A 401 35.00 67.95 47.06
CA GLN A 401 34.85 69.31 46.54
C GLN A 401 34.45 70.31 47.63
N GLU A 402 33.54 69.93 48.54
CA GLU A 402 33.15 70.77 49.69
C GLU A 402 34.33 70.98 50.66
N LEU A 403 35.13 69.93 50.91
CA LEU A 403 36.39 70.05 51.65
C LEU A 403 37.41 70.95 50.94
N HIS A 404 37.49 70.91 49.61
CA HIS A 404 38.33 71.86 48.86
C HIS A 404 37.85 73.30 49.00
N THR A 405 36.54 73.57 48.96
CA THR A 405 36.01 74.92 49.21
C THR A 405 36.29 75.39 50.64
N GLN A 406 36.15 74.54 51.65
CA GLN A 406 36.50 74.88 53.04
C GLN A 406 38.00 75.14 53.22
N ILE A 407 38.87 74.40 52.52
CA ILE A 407 40.32 74.66 52.49
C ILE A 407 40.63 75.99 51.79
N GLU A 408 39.92 76.33 50.72
CA GLU A 408 40.13 77.58 49.99
C GLU A 408 39.60 78.81 50.76
N GLU A 409 38.49 78.68 51.49
CA GLU A 409 38.02 79.68 52.46
C GLU A 409 39.05 79.88 53.58
N GLN A 410 39.62 78.80 54.12
CA GLN A 410 40.71 78.88 55.10
C GLN A 410 41.97 79.53 54.51
N ARG A 411 42.30 79.29 53.23
CA ARG A 411 43.37 80.00 52.53
C ARG A 411 43.09 81.50 52.41
N GLN A 412 41.88 81.90 52.04
CA GLN A 412 41.50 83.31 51.93
C GLN A 412 41.58 84.03 53.30
N VAL A 413 41.12 83.40 54.37
CA VAL A 413 41.26 83.92 55.75
C VAL A 413 42.74 84.03 56.16
N LEU A 414 43.58 83.06 55.79
CA LEU A 414 45.03 83.14 56.03
C LEU A 414 45.71 84.25 55.21
N GLU A 415 45.31 84.47 53.96
CA GLU A 415 45.82 85.55 53.12
C GLU A 415 45.37 86.93 53.63
N GLU A 416 44.13 87.06 54.11
CA GLU A 416 43.64 88.27 54.78
C GLU A 416 44.41 88.53 56.08
N MET A 417 44.66 87.51 56.91
CA MET A 417 45.53 87.65 58.09
C MET A 417 46.97 88.05 57.72
N GLN A 418 47.54 87.49 56.65
CA GLN A 418 48.86 87.90 56.14
C GLN A 418 48.87 89.33 55.56
N HIS A 419 47.75 89.81 55.02
CA HIS A 419 47.64 91.20 54.59
C HIS A 419 47.54 92.14 55.79
N ARG A 420 46.71 91.81 56.79
CA ARG A 420 46.60 92.55 58.05
C ARG A 420 47.94 92.61 58.80
N LEU A 421 48.70 91.51 58.84
CA LEU A 421 50.06 91.50 59.40
C LEU A 421 50.98 92.45 58.62
N ARG A 422 51.02 92.37 57.29
CA ARG A 422 51.83 93.30 56.48
C ARG A 422 51.47 94.77 56.70
N ASN A 423 50.20 95.09 56.96
CA ASN A 423 49.77 96.44 57.27
C ASN A 423 50.26 96.89 58.66
N THR A 424 50.16 96.07 59.71
CA THR A 424 50.67 96.42 61.06
C THR A 424 52.20 96.44 61.13
N GLU A 425 52.90 95.66 60.30
CA GLU A 425 54.34 95.79 60.10
C GLU A 425 54.71 97.11 59.41
N GLY A 426 53.92 97.55 58.42
CA GLY A 426 54.07 98.87 57.80
C GLY A 426 53.85 100.03 58.78
N GLU A 427 52.87 99.92 59.69
CA GLU A 427 52.64 100.89 60.77
C GLU A 427 53.81 100.92 61.77
N ARG A 428 54.32 99.75 62.17
CA ARG A 428 55.51 99.60 63.03
C ARG A 428 56.72 100.30 62.43
N ASP A 429 56.99 100.10 61.14
CA ASP A 429 58.19 100.62 60.48
C ASP A 429 58.09 102.14 60.22
N GLN A 430 56.88 102.67 60.01
CA GLN A 430 56.61 104.11 60.02
C GLN A 430 56.88 104.72 61.40
N LEU A 431 56.36 104.12 62.48
CA LEU A 431 56.61 104.57 63.86
C LEU A 431 58.10 104.50 64.23
N GLN A 432 58.82 103.46 63.81
CA GLN A 432 60.26 103.34 64.02
C GLN A 432 61.06 104.39 63.24
N THR A 433 60.54 104.85 62.10
CA THR A 433 61.15 105.94 61.32
C THR A 433 60.93 107.30 61.99
N ALA A 434 59.72 107.56 62.53
CA ALA A 434 59.43 108.76 63.32
C ALA A 434 60.24 108.82 64.64
N LEU A 435 60.48 107.67 65.28
CA LEU A 435 61.33 107.59 66.47
C LEU A 435 62.78 108.02 66.16
N LYS A 436 63.34 107.53 65.04
CA LYS A 436 64.70 107.88 64.59
C LYS A 436 64.87 109.36 64.26
N SER A 437 63.88 109.99 63.61
CA SER A 437 63.95 111.44 63.31
C SER A 437 63.90 112.29 64.59
N THR A 438 63.04 111.93 65.55
CA THR A 438 62.97 112.56 66.87
C THR A 438 64.29 112.45 67.63
N GLN A 439 64.91 111.26 67.61
CA GLN A 439 66.18 110.98 68.26
C GLN A 439 67.35 111.76 67.65
N HIS A 440 67.35 111.97 66.33
CA HIS A 440 68.34 112.81 65.64
C HIS A 440 68.21 114.30 66.02
N GLY A 441 66.97 114.79 66.18
CA GLY A 441 66.71 116.15 66.68
C GLY A 441 67.29 116.38 68.09
N GLN A 442 67.13 115.41 68.99
CA GLN A 442 67.71 115.47 70.33
C GLN A 442 69.24 115.51 70.31
N THR A 443 69.90 114.73 69.45
CA THR A 443 71.39 114.71 69.39
C THR A 443 71.99 116.02 68.90
N GLN A 444 71.28 116.82 68.09
CA GLN A 444 71.76 118.15 67.70
C GLN A 444 71.75 119.13 68.89
N VAL A 445 70.71 119.08 69.73
CA VAL A 445 70.58 119.93 70.93
C VAL A 445 71.66 119.62 71.98
N GLU A 446 71.94 118.34 72.24
CA GLU A 446 73.00 117.93 73.18
C GLU A 446 74.40 118.40 72.75
N ASN A 447 74.69 118.39 71.45
CA ASN A 447 75.98 118.84 70.93
C ASN A 447 76.16 120.36 71.02
N GLY A 448 75.10 121.15 70.79
CA GLY A 448 75.14 122.60 71.01
C GLY A 448 75.45 122.96 72.46
N LEU A 449 74.71 122.36 73.41
CA LEU A 449 74.90 122.59 74.84
C LEU A 449 76.31 122.21 75.35
N ARG A 450 76.95 121.18 74.77
CA ARG A 450 78.36 120.85 75.06
C ARG A 450 79.32 121.97 74.63
N GLN A 451 79.11 122.55 73.46
CA GLN A 451 80.00 123.56 72.89
C GLN A 451 80.01 124.87 73.71
N ASP A 452 78.86 125.27 74.26
CA ASP A 452 78.75 126.45 75.14
C ASP A 452 79.45 126.24 76.50
N VAL A 453 79.33 125.04 77.09
CA VAL A 453 80.05 124.69 78.33
C VAL A 453 81.56 124.73 78.14
N GLU A 454 82.07 124.28 76.98
CA GLU A 454 83.50 124.35 76.63
C GLU A 454 84.01 125.79 76.54
N ASN A 455 83.21 126.69 75.93
CA ASN A 455 83.55 128.11 75.79
C ASN A 455 83.51 128.87 77.13
N LEU A 456 82.54 128.58 78.00
CA LEU A 456 82.45 129.19 79.32
C LEU A 456 83.65 128.81 80.22
N LYS A 457 84.11 127.55 80.18
CA LYS A 457 85.30 127.10 80.92
C LYS A 457 86.59 127.84 80.52
N ARG A 458 86.79 128.09 79.22
CA ARG A 458 87.95 128.87 78.74
C ARG A 458 87.94 130.31 79.27
N ARG A 459 86.77 130.95 79.29
CA ARG A 459 86.63 132.32 79.82
C ARG A 459 86.90 132.41 81.32
N LEU A 460 86.54 131.39 82.10
CA LEU A 460 86.82 131.31 83.53
C LEU A 460 88.33 131.22 83.80
N THR A 461 89.00 130.23 83.19
CA THR A 461 90.46 130.03 83.35
C THR A 461 91.30 131.23 82.88
N GLN A 462 90.83 131.96 81.85
CA GLN A 462 91.48 133.19 81.41
C GLN A 462 91.39 134.32 82.46
N ALA A 463 90.23 134.50 83.11
CA ALA A 463 90.05 135.50 84.17
C ALA A 463 90.86 135.18 85.44
N GLU A 464 90.96 133.91 85.81
CA GLU A 464 91.76 133.44 86.95
C GLU A 464 93.25 133.75 86.73
N SER A 465 93.79 133.50 85.53
CA SER A 465 95.19 133.78 85.20
C SER A 465 95.59 135.26 85.32
N GLN A 466 94.66 136.18 85.05
CA GLN A 466 94.90 137.62 85.16
C GLN A 466 94.96 138.09 86.62
N ASN A 467 94.13 137.52 87.50
CA ASN A 467 94.07 137.88 88.91
C ASN A 467 95.39 137.53 89.65
N ASP A 468 95.94 136.35 89.36
CA ASP A 468 97.21 135.88 89.91
C ASP A 468 98.42 136.72 89.46
N SER A 469 98.37 137.30 88.25
CA SER A 469 99.43 138.18 87.74
C SER A 469 99.49 139.52 88.50
N LEU A 470 98.33 140.05 88.91
CA LEU A 470 98.23 141.31 89.63
C LEU A 470 98.70 141.20 91.09
N LYS A 471 98.42 140.08 91.78
CA LYS A 471 98.91 139.85 93.15
C LYS A 471 100.44 139.88 93.25
N ARG A 472 101.12 139.13 92.36
CA ARG A 472 102.59 139.03 92.37
C ARG A 472 103.27 140.37 92.09
N SER A 473 102.61 141.26 91.35
CA SER A 473 103.08 142.63 91.11
C SER A 473 102.96 143.56 92.33
N TYR A 474 102.11 143.24 93.31
CA TYR A 474 101.92 144.05 94.52
C TYR A 474 102.93 143.68 95.61
N GLU A 475 103.12 142.38 95.85
CA GLU A 475 104.03 141.86 96.88
C GLU A 475 105.50 142.23 96.58
N ALA A 476 105.89 142.23 95.30
CA ALA A 476 107.22 142.66 94.85
C ALA A 476 107.54 144.15 95.15
N ALA A 477 106.53 145.00 95.30
CA ALA A 477 106.71 146.43 95.56
C ALA A 477 106.97 146.75 97.05
N GLN A 478 106.59 145.87 97.99
CA GLN A 478 106.77 146.12 99.42
C GLN A 478 108.21 145.86 99.88
N LEU A 479 108.87 144.80 99.36
CA LEU A 479 110.20 144.38 99.81
C LEU A 479 111.32 145.40 99.51
N LEU A 480 111.24 146.12 98.39
CA LEU A 480 112.25 147.13 98.00
C LEU A 480 112.33 148.36 98.93
N ILE A 481 111.32 148.58 99.77
CA ILE A 481 111.25 149.72 100.70
C ILE A 481 111.93 149.40 102.05
N GLU A 482 112.07 148.13 102.41
CA GLU A 482 112.72 147.73 103.66
C GLU A 482 114.23 147.53 103.51
N GLU A 483 114.69 147.09 102.34
CA GLU A 483 116.12 146.87 102.04
C GLU A 483 116.93 148.18 102.02
N THR A 484 116.29 149.32 101.70
CA THR A 484 116.93 150.65 101.65
C THR A 484 117.06 151.36 103.00
N LYS A 485 116.75 150.69 104.14
CA LYS A 485 116.90 151.26 105.50
C LYS A 485 118.13 150.80 106.29
N ALA A 486 118.88 149.80 105.84
CA ALA A 486 119.82 149.08 106.71
C ALA A 486 121.33 149.36 106.48
N SER A 487 121.77 149.81 105.29
CA SER A 487 123.16 149.58 104.83
C SER A 487 124.04 150.81 104.55
N GLN A 488 124.02 151.86 105.39
CA GLN A 488 125.19 152.77 105.47
C GLN A 488 125.40 153.50 106.81
N LYS A 489 125.00 152.91 107.95
CA LYS A 489 125.18 153.50 109.28
C LYS A 489 126.52 153.15 109.96
N GLN A 490 127.61 152.96 109.19
CA GLN A 490 128.91 152.53 109.73
C GLN A 490 130.14 153.05 108.94
N GLN A 491 130.16 154.33 108.56
CA GLN A 491 131.42 155.02 108.23
C GLN A 491 131.59 156.29 109.07
N SER A 492 131.78 156.04 110.37
CA SER A 492 132.17 157.04 111.36
C SER A 492 133.69 157.05 111.54
N HIS A 493 134.22 158.20 111.97
CA HIS A 493 135.58 158.42 112.47
C HIS A 493 136.77 158.49 111.48
N ASN A 494 137.73 159.35 111.87
CA ASN A 494 139.15 159.39 111.50
C ASN A 494 139.56 159.90 110.10
N ALA A 495 139.23 161.16 109.81
CA ALA A 495 140.01 162.00 108.89
C ALA A 495 140.01 163.50 109.27
N GLN A 496 140.21 163.83 110.55
CA GLN A 496 140.66 165.19 110.93
C GLN A 496 142.14 165.37 110.53
N LYS A 497 142.56 166.62 110.25
CA LYS A 497 143.91 167.07 109.84
C LYS A 497 144.29 167.04 108.34
N VAL A 498 143.38 167.46 107.46
CA VAL A 498 143.61 168.60 106.52
C VAL A 498 142.23 169.28 106.38
N ASP A 499 141.88 170.40 107.02
CA ASP A 499 142.62 171.55 107.57
C ASP A 499 142.94 172.68 106.56
N ALA A 500 142.92 173.91 107.08
CA ALA A 500 143.47 175.17 106.54
C ALA A 500 143.01 175.78 105.19
N GLU A 501 142.51 175.06 104.17
CA GLU A 501 142.29 175.66 102.82
C GLU A 501 140.85 175.70 102.25
N LYS A 502 139.82 176.05 103.06
CA LYS A 502 138.66 176.78 102.48
C LYS A 502 137.79 177.71 103.35
N SER A 503 138.27 178.20 104.49
CA SER A 503 137.79 179.49 105.05
C SER A 503 138.31 180.68 104.22
N ALA A 504 138.11 180.60 102.90
CA ALA A 504 138.74 181.42 101.87
C ALA A 504 137.94 181.51 100.55
N LEU A 505 136.74 180.89 100.47
CA LEU A 505 135.67 181.30 99.55
C LEU A 505 134.32 181.39 100.27
N GLU A 506 134.36 181.93 101.48
CA GLU A 506 133.24 182.71 102.00
C GLU A 506 133.06 183.99 101.14
N SER A 507 131.99 184.76 101.39
CA SER A 507 131.79 186.16 100.92
C SER A 507 131.24 186.43 99.51
N LYS A 508 130.97 185.45 98.63
CA LYS A 508 130.20 185.66 97.37
C LYS A 508 129.37 184.44 96.96
N ILE A 509 128.10 184.54 96.53
CA ILE A 509 127.05 185.61 96.52
C ILE A 509 125.71 184.86 96.16
N VAL A 510 124.59 184.90 96.90
CA VAL A 510 123.46 185.87 96.91
C VAL A 510 122.87 186.22 95.49
N ASP A 511 121.82 185.49 94.95
CA ASP A 511 120.69 185.89 93.95
C ASP A 511 119.76 184.71 93.21
N LEU A 512 118.33 184.51 93.36
CA LEU A 512 117.12 183.84 92.52
C LEU A 512 115.90 182.73 92.94
N GLN A 513 114.85 182.20 92.10
CA GLN A 513 113.37 181.62 92.39
C GLN A 513 112.44 180.55 91.45
N VAL A 514 111.16 179.98 91.79
CA VAL A 514 109.82 179.47 91.00
C VAL A 514 108.94 178.03 91.08
N GLU A 515 107.69 177.70 90.45
CA GLU A 515 106.46 176.71 90.81
C GLU A 515 105.37 175.93 89.76
N LEU A 516 104.22 175.13 90.12
CA LEU A 516 102.83 174.60 89.44
C LEU A 516 102.27 173.00 89.34
N ALA A 517 101.07 172.30 88.96
CA ALA A 517 99.47 172.27 88.80
C ALA A 517 98.61 170.87 88.31
N ALA A 518 97.19 170.57 88.38
CA ALA A 518 96.35 169.26 87.91
C ALA A 518 94.65 169.08 87.81
N LEU A 519 93.90 167.96 87.28
CA LEU A 519 92.32 167.62 87.04
C LEU A 519 91.74 166.06 86.76
N LYS A 520 90.49 165.37 86.46
CA LYS A 520 88.88 165.35 86.27
C LYS A 520 87.94 163.93 86.19
N LYS A 521 86.63 163.67 85.61
CA LYS A 521 85.52 162.50 85.83
C LYS A 521 84.30 161.99 84.76
N GLY A 522 83.31 160.96 84.93
CA GLY A 522 82.12 160.35 84.00
C GLY A 522 80.79 159.39 84.44
N ASN A 523 79.85 158.72 83.58
CA ASN A 523 78.36 158.09 83.80
C ASN A 523 77.59 156.83 82.94
N ALA A 524 76.23 156.36 83.06
CA ALA A 524 75.37 155.12 82.45
C ALA A 524 73.68 155.12 82.30
N GLN A 525 72.57 154.24 81.99
CA GLN A 525 71.88 152.77 81.83
C GLN A 525 70.35 152.49 81.10
N PRO A 526 69.65 151.24 80.89
CA PRO A 526 68.31 150.83 80.08
C PRO A 526 67.18 149.57 80.39
N ASP A 527 65.96 149.26 79.68
CA ASP A 527 64.85 148.05 79.72
C ASP A 527 63.59 147.93 78.59
N GLN A 528 62.42 147.13 78.27
CA GLN A 528 61.42 145.86 78.45
C GLN A 528 60.19 145.62 77.29
N ASN A 529 59.01 144.80 77.02
CA ASN A 529 58.03 143.54 77.24
C ASN A 529 56.75 143.33 76.11
N TYR A 530 55.56 142.55 75.84
CA TYR A 530 54.51 141.33 76.09
C TYR A 530 53.19 141.17 75.02
N GLU A 531 52.04 140.33 74.70
CA GLU A 531 51.28 138.90 74.63
C GLU A 531 49.76 138.70 73.85
N GLN A 532 48.92 137.51 73.74
CA GLN A 532 47.37 137.15 73.43
C GLN A 532 46.62 136.03 72.38
N LEU A 533 45.21 135.71 72.26
CA LEU A 533 44.31 134.52 71.61
C LEU A 533 42.70 134.70 71.11
N LYS A 534 41.60 133.90 70.61
CA LYS A 534 40.99 132.55 69.93
C LYS A 534 39.32 132.34 69.62
N ASN A 535 38.61 131.56 68.62
CA ASN A 535 37.11 130.93 68.54
C ASN A 535 36.33 130.09 67.26
N GLU A 536 35.00 129.56 67.25
CA GLU A 536 34.13 128.54 66.33
C GLU A 536 32.45 128.62 66.10
N LYS A 537 31.36 127.88 65.49
CA LYS A 537 30.80 126.71 64.51
C LYS A 537 29.14 126.46 64.20
N ASP A 538 28.56 125.68 63.13
CA ASP A 538 27.16 124.99 62.65
C ASP A 538 25.89 125.60 61.81
N ALA A 539 25.23 124.95 60.76
CA ALA A 539 23.77 125.14 60.24
C ALA A 539 23.18 124.49 58.90
N LEU A 540 21.97 123.87 58.94
CA LEU A 540 20.79 123.87 57.99
C LEU A 540 20.82 123.44 56.47
N GLU A 541 21.57 122.41 56.11
CA GLU A 541 21.06 121.22 55.38
C GLU A 541 20.20 121.30 54.07
N GLN A 542 19.03 121.99 53.99
CA GLN A 542 17.91 121.58 53.11
C GLN A 542 17.47 122.55 51.99
N GLN A 543 17.31 122.03 50.75
CA GLN A 543 16.41 122.56 49.70
C GLN A 543 15.99 121.48 48.66
N VAL A 544 14.93 120.74 48.99
CA VAL A 544 13.70 120.60 48.18
C VAL A 544 13.83 120.22 46.68
N THR A 545 13.51 118.94 46.39
CA THR A 545 12.46 118.48 45.44
C THR A 545 12.51 118.93 43.96
N PHE A 546 13.57 119.57 43.47
CA PHE A 546 13.56 120.20 42.14
C PHE A 546 13.74 119.26 40.93
N MET A 547 14.59 118.22 41.01
CA MET A 547 15.08 117.49 39.83
C MET A 547 14.33 116.20 39.44
N ASN A 548 13.16 115.93 40.03
CA ASN A 548 12.26 114.86 39.53
C ASN A 548 11.71 115.14 38.10
N SER A 549 12.02 116.31 37.53
CA SER A 549 11.73 116.73 36.16
C SER A 549 12.64 116.10 35.10
N VAL A 550 13.89 115.75 35.43
CA VAL A 550 14.93 115.39 34.43
C VAL A 550 14.81 113.94 33.93
N ILE A 551 14.06 113.09 34.63
CA ILE A 551 13.93 111.66 34.34
C ILE A 551 13.12 111.37 33.05
N VAL A 552 12.22 112.27 32.65
CA VAL A 552 11.28 112.06 31.53
C VAL A 552 11.88 112.41 30.16
N ASP A 553 12.61 113.53 30.06
CA ASP A 553 13.12 114.08 28.79
C ASP A 553 14.12 113.16 28.05
N MET A 554 14.84 112.30 28.78
CA MET A 554 15.77 111.33 28.19
C MET A 554 15.10 110.10 27.58
N GLN A 555 13.87 109.75 27.99
CA GLN A 555 13.21 108.53 27.53
C GLN A 555 12.58 108.72 26.15
N HIS A 556 11.83 109.81 25.96
CA HIS A 556 11.22 110.17 24.67
C HIS A 556 12.19 110.26 23.48
N LYS A 557 13.48 110.49 23.75
CA LYS A 557 14.51 110.72 22.71
C LYS A 557 15.22 109.45 22.23
N ASN A 558 14.97 108.30 22.84
CA ASN A 558 15.53 107.02 22.42
C ASN A 558 14.64 106.26 21.42
N ASP A 559 13.31 106.34 21.56
CA ASP A 559 12.41 105.57 20.70
C ASP A 559 12.27 106.13 19.27
N ASP A 560 12.45 107.44 19.07
CA ASP A 560 12.48 108.05 17.72
C ASP A 560 13.58 107.45 16.83
N LEU A 561 14.75 107.12 17.42
CA LEU A 561 15.87 106.50 16.72
C LEU A 561 15.59 105.05 16.29
N ARG A 562 14.68 104.34 16.98
CA ARG A 562 14.32 102.96 16.63
C ARG A 562 13.49 102.88 15.35
N SER A 563 12.74 103.94 15.01
CA SER A 563 11.87 103.98 13.83
C SER A 563 12.60 104.05 12.48
N ARG A 564 13.90 104.41 12.46
CA ARG A 564 14.65 104.71 11.23
C ARG A 564 15.54 103.58 10.71
N LEU A 565 15.75 102.51 11.49
CA LEU A 565 16.55 101.36 11.06
C LEU A 565 15.74 100.31 10.27
N ASP A 566 14.41 100.33 10.37
CA ASP A 566 13.50 99.31 9.83
C ASP A 566 13.21 99.45 8.30
N ILE A 567 14.01 100.26 7.59
CA ILE A 567 13.67 100.79 6.24
C ILE A 567 14.78 100.60 5.18
N LEU A 568 16.03 100.22 5.54
CA LEU A 568 17.19 100.36 4.64
C LEU A 568 18.14 99.16 4.46
N GLU A 569 17.74 97.92 4.78
CA GLU A 569 18.53 96.73 4.39
C GLU A 569 17.68 95.60 3.78
N THR A 570 16.86 95.96 2.79
CA THR A 570 16.28 95.03 1.81
C THR A 570 17.23 94.83 0.63
N GLU A 571 17.51 93.58 0.20
CA GLU A 571 17.45 93.12 -1.22
C GLU A 571 17.93 91.66 -1.46
N VAL A 572 17.26 90.98 -2.42
CA VAL A 572 17.74 89.86 -3.29
C VAL A 572 18.12 88.47 -2.67
N LEU A 573 18.09 87.32 -3.36
CA LEU A 573 17.09 86.56 -4.18
C LEU A 573 17.80 85.41 -4.99
N PHE A 574 17.11 84.25 -5.20
CA PHE A 574 17.49 83.07 -6.06
C PHE A 574 18.74 82.22 -5.63
N ASP A 575 18.93 80.93 -5.96
CA ASP A 575 18.28 79.86 -6.80
C ASP A 575 18.60 78.45 -6.18
N GLY A 576 17.94 77.29 -6.44
CA GLY A 576 16.65 77.00 -7.12
C GLY A 576 16.56 75.67 -7.94
N HIS A 577 17.65 75.13 -8.51
CA HIS A 577 17.56 74.14 -9.62
C HIS A 577 17.18 72.64 -9.35
N LEU A 578 16.15 72.21 -10.11
CA LEU A 578 15.71 70.90 -10.68
C LEU A 578 16.51 69.59 -10.42
N GLN A 579 15.94 68.37 -10.32
CA GLN A 579 14.62 67.75 -10.67
C GLN A 579 14.40 67.30 -12.14
N LEU A 580 14.42 65.97 -12.39
CA LEU A 580 13.90 65.26 -13.59
C LEU A 580 13.39 63.85 -13.22
N ALA A 581 12.57 63.20 -14.06
CA ALA A 581 11.84 61.96 -13.69
C ALA A 581 11.40 61.07 -14.90
N ILE A 582 10.71 59.96 -14.58
CA ILE A 582 9.89 59.06 -15.46
C ILE A 582 10.74 58.14 -16.43
N PRO A 583 10.21 57.05 -17.07
CA PRO A 583 10.18 55.69 -16.47
C PRO A 583 10.58 54.47 -17.38
N GLN A 584 10.26 53.26 -16.88
CA GLN A 584 9.99 51.96 -17.58
C GLN A 584 11.17 51.07 -18.02
N HIS A 585 11.24 49.86 -17.44
CA HIS A 585 11.30 48.63 -18.23
C HIS A 585 10.72 47.43 -17.47
N ARG A 586 10.02 46.52 -18.17
CA ARG A 586 9.69 45.17 -17.68
C ARG A 586 10.68 44.16 -18.28
N SER A 587 11.02 43.11 -17.55
CA SER A 587 11.67 41.92 -18.10
C SER A 587 10.62 40.96 -18.66
N ILE A 588 10.82 40.48 -19.88
CA ILE A 588 9.92 39.51 -20.54
C ILE A 588 10.47 38.11 -20.30
N SER A 589 9.69 37.24 -19.65
CA SER A 589 9.96 35.81 -19.66
C SER A 589 9.57 35.25 -21.02
N ARG A 590 10.47 34.45 -21.63
CA ARG A 590 10.16 33.72 -22.87
C ARG A 590 9.20 32.58 -22.56
N LEU A 591 8.29 32.31 -23.48
CA LEU A 591 7.34 31.19 -23.37
C LEU A 591 7.89 30.00 -24.16
N PHE A 592 7.81 28.81 -23.58
CA PHE A 592 8.24 27.57 -24.24
C PHE A 592 7.15 26.51 -24.06
N CYS A 593 6.79 25.85 -25.15
CA CYS A 593 5.73 24.85 -25.16
C CYS A 593 6.30 23.45 -25.33
N ASP A 594 6.40 22.70 -24.22
CA ASP A 594 6.95 21.33 -24.16
C ASP A 594 6.23 20.34 -25.10
N ILE A 595 4.97 20.64 -25.46
CA ILE A 595 4.09 19.79 -26.28
C ILE A 595 4.38 19.97 -27.80
N CYS A 596 5.09 21.03 -28.19
CA CYS A 596 5.45 21.26 -29.59
C CYS A 596 6.89 21.70 -29.86
N ASN A 597 7.69 21.99 -28.83
CA ASN A 597 9.08 22.45 -28.91
C ASN A 597 9.28 23.72 -29.75
N ILE A 598 8.37 24.70 -29.60
CA ILE A 598 8.47 26.02 -30.24
C ILE A 598 8.52 27.10 -29.15
N PHE A 599 9.41 28.09 -29.33
CA PHE A 599 9.58 29.23 -28.42
C PHE A 599 8.72 30.43 -28.83
N ASP A 600 8.34 31.25 -27.84
CA ASP A 600 7.79 32.60 -27.93
C ASP A 600 6.49 32.78 -28.73
N ILE A 601 5.72 31.70 -28.96
CA ILE A 601 4.39 31.75 -29.62
C ILE A 601 3.23 31.56 -28.63
N HIS A 602 3.32 30.56 -27.74
CA HIS A 602 2.28 30.23 -26.75
C HIS A 602 2.90 29.47 -25.58
N ASP A 603 2.22 29.51 -24.43
CA ASP A 603 2.59 28.69 -23.26
C ASP A 603 2.04 27.25 -23.41
N THR A 604 2.54 26.33 -22.59
CA THR A 604 2.22 24.90 -22.67
C THR A 604 0.72 24.61 -22.53
N GLU A 605 -0.03 25.34 -21.69
CA GLU A 605 -1.47 25.10 -21.50
C GLU A 605 -2.36 25.52 -22.68
N ASP A 606 -1.91 26.48 -23.51
CA ASP A 606 -2.65 27.00 -24.68
C ASP A 606 -2.30 26.27 -25.99
N CYS A 607 -1.61 25.12 -25.92
CA CYS A 607 -1.15 24.42 -27.12
C CYS A 607 -2.33 23.95 -27.99
N PRO A 608 -2.43 24.34 -29.28
CA PRO A 608 -3.56 23.95 -30.13
C PRO A 608 -3.67 22.43 -30.37
N LYS A 609 -2.57 21.67 -30.17
CA LYS A 609 -2.60 20.20 -30.19
C LYS A 609 -3.38 19.60 -29.01
N GLN A 610 -3.43 20.29 -27.87
CA GLN A 610 -4.05 19.83 -26.62
C GLN A 610 -5.58 19.73 -26.72
N ARG A 611 -6.20 20.47 -27.64
CA ARG A 611 -7.67 20.54 -27.79
C ARG A 611 -8.29 19.36 -28.55
N ASN A 612 -7.50 18.56 -29.25
CA ASN A 612 -7.98 17.41 -30.04
C ASN A 612 -8.16 16.11 -29.23
N ILE A 613 -7.95 16.12 -27.90
CA ILE A 613 -8.02 14.91 -27.05
C ILE A 613 -9.14 15.03 -25.99
N ARG A 614 -10.40 15.15 -26.42
CA ARG A 614 -11.60 14.70 -25.65
C ARG A 614 -12.93 14.74 -26.46
N ARG A 615 -13.58 13.57 -26.56
CA ARG A 615 -15.03 13.30 -26.78
C ARG A 615 -15.67 13.50 -28.19
N THR A 616 -15.68 12.41 -28.98
CA THR A 616 -16.85 11.59 -29.43
C THR A 616 -18.27 12.22 -29.51
N PRO A 617 -19.22 11.78 -30.40
CA PRO A 617 -19.34 10.43 -31.01
C PRO A 617 -19.94 10.29 -32.47
N SER A 618 -20.08 9.02 -32.89
CA SER A 618 -21.19 8.40 -33.69
C SER A 618 -21.44 8.58 -35.20
N TYR A 619 -21.50 7.40 -35.88
CA TYR A 619 -22.48 6.94 -36.90
C TYR A 619 -22.22 7.10 -38.42
N SER A 620 -22.87 6.17 -39.17
CA SER A 620 -23.09 6.06 -40.63
C SER A 620 -22.02 5.44 -41.54
N SER A 621 -22.45 4.34 -42.16
CA SER A 621 -21.94 3.54 -43.28
C SER A 621 -21.53 4.31 -44.55
N GLN A 622 -20.67 3.70 -45.38
CA GLN A 622 -21.09 3.13 -46.68
C GLN A 622 -20.05 2.16 -47.30
N GLU A 623 -20.40 1.52 -48.42
CA GLU A 623 -19.71 0.38 -49.05
C GLU A 623 -18.40 0.71 -49.79
N SER A 624 -17.49 -0.27 -49.92
CA SER A 624 -16.99 -0.76 -51.23
C SER A 624 -16.07 -1.99 -51.13
N GLU A 625 -16.41 -3.01 -51.91
CA GLU A 625 -15.54 -3.92 -52.69
C GLU A 625 -14.07 -4.16 -52.23
N PHE A 626 -13.81 -5.29 -51.56
CA PHE A 626 -13.37 -6.53 -52.24
C PHE A 626 -13.42 -7.77 -51.32
#